data_AF-A0A0Q3TND5-F1
#
_entry.id   AF-A0A0Q3TND5-F1
#
_cell.length_a   1.000
_cell.length_b   1.000
_cell.length_c   1.000
_cell.angle_alpha   90.00
_cell.angle_beta   90.00
_cell.angle_gamma   90.00
#
_symmetry.space_group_name_H-M   'P 1'
#
loop_
_entity.id
_entity.type
_entity.pdbx_description
1 polymer ?
#
loop_
_entity_poly.entity_id
_entity_poly.type
_entity_poly.pdbx_seq_one_letter_code
_entity_poly.pdbx_strand_id
1 'polypeptide(L)'
;MKDIDTFSLVSIANTIDLLSEIERDFQGNGTTTIGKDNQGNKKIIASPLVPMGNTTLNTSNQQLKNLQLDPSSRLMLTSSVLNDVNMFETDFDSIEDDEDIQSIIAKAVGGK
;
A
#
# COMPACT_ATOMS: atom_id res chain seq x y z
N MET A 1 1.18 28.32 20.35
CA MET A 1 0.90 27.09 19.60
C MET A 1 -0.34 27.33 18.77
N LYS A 2 -0.36 26.91 17.50
CA LYS A 2 -1.59 26.93 16.71
C LYS A 2 -2.38 25.71 17.19
N ASP A 3 -3.51 25.93 17.85
CA ASP A 3 -4.36 24.81 18.27
C ASP A 3 -4.75 24.02 17.03
N ILE A 4 -4.52 22.71 17.08
CA ILE A 4 -4.91 21.81 16.00
C ILE A 4 -6.42 21.71 16.05
N ASP A 5 -7.09 22.21 15.01
CA ASP A 5 -8.54 22.12 14.91
C ASP A 5 -8.99 20.65 14.87
N THR A 6 -10.08 20.35 15.58
CA THR A 6 -10.64 18.99 15.72
C THR A 6 -10.98 18.40 14.36
N PHE A 7 -11.45 19.22 13.42
CA PHE A 7 -11.69 18.81 12.04
C PHE A 7 -10.43 18.26 11.36
N SER A 8 -9.27 18.89 11.59
CA SER A 8 -8.00 18.46 11.01
C SER A 8 -7.56 17.11 11.58
N LEU A 9 -7.77 16.87 12.89
CA LEU A 9 -7.49 15.59 13.52
C LEU A 9 -8.39 14.48 12.97
N VAL A 10 -9.69 14.73 12.85
CA VAL A 10 -10.65 13.76 12.29
C VAL A 10 -10.34 13.45 10.82
N SER A 11 -9.98 14.47 10.03
CA SER A 11 -9.62 14.27 8.61
C SER A 11 -8.36 13.40 8.45
N ILE A 12 -7.36 13.59 9.31
CA ILE A 12 -6.15 12.78 9.32
C ILE A 12 -6.47 11.34 9.77
N ALA A 13 -7.25 11.18 10.83
CA ALA A 13 -7.66 9.87 11.33
C ALA A 13 -8.38 9.05 10.25
N ASN A 14 -9.33 9.65 9.54
CA ASN A 14 -10.04 8.99 8.44
C ASN A 14 -9.11 8.61 7.27
N THR A 15 -8.12 9.45 6.98
CA THR A 15 -7.14 9.17 5.91
C THR A 15 -6.22 8.02 6.28
N ILE A 16 -5.81 7.94 7.55
CA ILE A 16 -5.02 6.84 8.11
C ILE A 16 -5.82 5.53 8.13
N ASP A 17 -7.10 5.60 8.52
CA ASP A 17 -7.98 4.42 8.57
C ASP A 17 -8.19 3.82 7.17
N LEU A 18 -8.47 4.67 6.17
CA LEU A 18 -8.57 4.24 4.77
C LEU A 18 -7.25 3.65 4.26
N LEU A 19 -6.09 4.23 4.63
CA LEU A 19 -4.80 3.65 4.27
C LEU A 19 -4.63 2.25 4.88
N SER A 20 -5.05 2.07 6.13
CA SER A 20 -4.99 0.78 6.83
C SER A 20 -5.90 -0.27 6.19
N GLU A 21 -7.09 0.12 5.73
CA GLU A 21 -7.99 -0.77 4.97
C GLU A 21 -7.35 -1.22 3.65
N ILE A 22 -6.75 -0.29 2.90
CA ILE A 22 -6.07 -0.61 1.64
C ILE A 22 -4.90 -1.58 1.87
N GLU A 23 -4.09 -1.37 2.91
CA GLU A 23 -3.00 -2.28 3.24
C GLU A 23 -3.51 -3.68 3.64
N ARG A 24 -4.61 -3.76 4.41
CA ARG A 24 -5.26 -5.05 4.72
C ARG A 24 -5.71 -5.79 3.45
N ASP A 25 -6.27 -5.07 2.49
CA ASP A 25 -6.67 -5.65 1.21
C ASP A 25 -5.47 -6.10 0.37
N PHE A 26 -4.35 -5.36 0.39
CA PHE A 26 -3.12 -5.79 -0.26
C PHE A 26 -2.52 -7.03 0.36
N GLN A 27 -2.63 -7.21 1.67
CA GLN A 27 -2.18 -8.44 2.32
C GLN A 27 -3.05 -9.64 1.91
N GLY A 28 -4.37 -9.47 1.88
CA GLY A 28 -5.28 -10.56 1.53
C GLY A 28 -5.21 -10.96 0.05
N ASN A 29 -5.02 -9.98 -0.85
CA ASN A 29 -5.20 -10.18 -2.29
C ASN A 29 -3.95 -9.90 -3.14
N GLY A 30 -2.88 -9.40 -2.53
CA GLY A 30 -1.72 -8.90 -3.23
C GLY A 30 -1.96 -7.56 -3.95
N THR A 31 -0.87 -6.96 -4.42
CA THR A 31 -0.91 -5.72 -5.22
C THR A 31 -1.08 -5.99 -6.71
N THR A 32 -1.00 -7.26 -7.12
CA THR A 32 -1.12 -7.69 -8.52
C THR A 32 -1.89 -9.00 -8.61
N THR A 33 -2.58 -9.19 -9.74
CA THR A 33 -3.28 -10.44 -10.05
C THR A 33 -2.99 -10.85 -11.49
N ILE A 34 -3.14 -12.13 -11.80
CA ILE A 34 -2.99 -12.66 -13.17
C ILE A 34 -4.37 -12.65 -13.84
N GLY A 35 -4.56 -11.72 -14.77
CA GLY A 35 -5.73 -11.67 -15.63
C GLY A 35 -5.46 -12.21 -17.04
N LYS A 36 -6.47 -12.12 -17.91
CA LYS A 36 -6.34 -12.42 -19.34
C LYS A 36 -6.65 -11.18 -20.16
N ASP A 37 -5.92 -10.96 -21.24
CA ASP A 37 -6.26 -9.95 -22.23
C ASP A 37 -7.42 -10.42 -23.15
N ASN A 38 -7.88 -9.54 -24.03
CA ASN A 38 -8.95 -9.83 -24.99
C ASN A 38 -8.60 -10.94 -26.01
N GLN A 39 -7.33 -11.37 -26.04
CA GLN A 39 -6.81 -12.45 -26.90
C GLN A 39 -6.59 -13.75 -26.10
N GLY A 40 -6.87 -13.76 -24.80
CA GLY A 40 -6.72 -14.91 -23.91
C GLY A 40 -5.33 -15.09 -23.31
N ASN A 41 -4.38 -14.19 -23.56
CA ASN A 41 -3.03 -14.27 -23.00
C ASN A 41 -3.04 -13.85 -21.53
N LYS A 42 -2.31 -14.60 -20.69
CA LYS A 42 -2.10 -14.23 -19.27
C LYS A 42 -1.33 -12.93 -19.19
N LYS A 43 -1.78 -11.99 -18.35
CA LYS A 43 -1.11 -10.71 -18.09
C LYS A 43 -1.18 -10.37 -16.60
N ILE A 44 -0.11 -9.77 -16.08
CA ILE A 44 -0.10 -9.17 -14.74
C ILE A 44 -0.92 -7.88 -14.78
N ILE A 45 -1.93 -7.79 -13.93
CA ILE A 45 -2.79 -6.63 -13.75
C ILE A 45 -2.55 -6.11 -12.34
N ALA A 46 -2.19 -4.83 -12.22
CA ALA A 46 -2.09 -4.18 -10.91
C ALA A 46 -3.49 -4.03 -10.27
N SER A 47 -3.57 -4.23 -8.97
CA SER A 47 -4.80 -3.99 -8.22
C SER A 47 -5.26 -2.54 -8.41
N PRO A 48 -6.57 -2.29 -8.63
CA PRO A 48 -7.09 -0.93 -8.71
C PRO A 48 -6.93 -0.17 -7.39
N LEU A 49 -6.64 -0.87 -6.29
CA LEU A 49 -6.31 -0.27 -5.00
C LEU A 49 -4.90 0.36 -4.99
N VAL A 50 -3.98 -0.02 -5.89
CA VAL A 50 -2.63 0.57 -5.99
C VAL A 50 -2.66 2.10 -6.22
N PRO A 51 -3.36 2.63 -7.25
CA PRO A 51 -3.48 4.08 -7.39
C PRO A 51 -4.23 4.72 -6.22
N MET A 52 -5.21 4.04 -5.63
CA MET A 52 -5.95 4.56 -4.47
C MET A 52 -5.04 4.70 -3.23
N GLY A 53 -4.25 3.68 -2.91
CA GLY A 53 -3.27 3.71 -1.81
C GLY A 53 -2.24 4.82 -1.99
N ASN A 54 -1.71 4.99 -3.20
CA ASN A 54 -0.78 6.09 -3.52
C ASN A 54 -1.41 7.47 -3.30
N THR A 55 -2.67 7.67 -3.72
CA THR A 55 -3.38 8.94 -3.51
C THR A 55 -3.67 9.18 -2.03
N THR A 56 -4.08 8.16 -1.29
CA THR A 56 -4.35 8.25 0.16
C THR A 56 -3.07 8.57 0.93
N LEU A 57 -1.94 7.92 0.60
CA LEU A 57 -0.63 8.19 1.20
C LEU A 57 -0.16 9.63 0.93
N ASN A 58 -0.33 10.11 -0.31
CA ASN A 58 0.01 11.49 -0.66
C ASN A 58 -0.86 12.51 0.10
N THR A 59 -2.16 12.22 0.24
CA THR A 59 -3.09 13.04 1.03
C THR A 59 -2.66 13.10 2.49
N SER A 60 -2.36 11.95 3.10
CA SER A 60 -1.85 11.87 4.49
C SER A 60 -0.57 12.70 4.66
N ASN A 61 0.40 12.54 3.75
CA ASN A 61 1.64 13.32 3.78
C ASN A 61 1.41 14.83 3.70
N GLN A 62 0.47 15.29 2.87
CA GLN A 62 0.11 16.70 2.78
C GLN A 62 -0.57 17.21 4.05
N GLN A 63 -1.52 16.45 4.62
CA GLN A 63 -2.19 16.81 5.86
C GLN A 63 -1.20 16.91 7.03
N LEU A 64 -0.30 15.92 7.17
CA LEU A 64 0.74 15.93 8.21
C LEU A 64 1.74 17.07 8.00
N LYS A 65 2.07 17.42 6.75
CA LYS A 65 2.89 18.60 6.43
C LYS A 65 2.18 19.90 6.85
N ASN A 66 0.88 19.99 6.66
CA ASN A 66 0.08 21.16 7.04
C ASN A 66 -0.03 21.33 8.57
N LEU A 67 0.08 20.23 9.33
CA LEU A 67 0.27 20.26 10.78
C LEU A 67 1.67 20.71 11.23
N GLN A 68 2.57 21.01 10.29
CA GLN A 68 3.96 21.38 10.56
C GLN A 68 4.75 20.31 11.34
N LEU A 69 4.32 19.04 11.26
CA LEU A 69 5.14 17.92 11.72
C LEU A 69 6.43 17.89 10.91
N ASP A 70 7.56 17.66 11.56
CA ASP A 70 8.84 17.53 10.87
C ASP A 70 8.87 16.27 9.98
N PRO A 71 9.72 16.22 8.93
CA PRO A 71 9.76 15.10 7.99
C PRO A 71 9.94 13.72 8.64
N SER A 72 10.74 13.62 9.69
CA SER A 72 11.03 12.38 10.41
C SER A 72 9.80 11.87 11.17
N SER A 73 9.09 12.75 11.87
CA SER A 73 7.83 12.41 12.53
C SER A 73 6.75 11.98 11.54
N ARG A 74 6.67 12.62 10.36
CA ARG A 74 5.74 12.20 9.31
C ARG A 74 6.05 10.79 8.81
N LEU A 75 7.32 10.53 8.50
CA LEU A 75 7.75 9.21 8.06
C LEU A 75 7.43 8.14 9.11
N MET A 76 7.73 8.40 10.38
CA MET A 76 7.44 7.48 11.49
C MET A 76 5.95 7.16 11.60
N LEU A 77 5.07 8.17 11.55
CA LEU A 77 3.63 7.98 11.59
C LEU A 77 3.12 7.18 10.37
N THR A 78 3.56 7.55 9.16
CA THR A 78 3.18 6.81 7.96
C THR A 78 3.70 5.38 7.97
N SER A 79 4.94 5.16 8.42
CA SER A 79 5.53 3.83 8.51
C SER A 79 4.91 2.98 9.62
N SER A 80 4.47 3.56 10.74
CA SER A 80 3.71 2.83 11.76
C SER A 80 2.41 2.30 11.18
N VAL A 81 1.65 3.12 10.45
CA VAL A 81 0.38 2.69 9.81
C VAL A 81 0.63 1.57 8.80
N LEU A 82 1.68 1.68 7.99
CA LEU A 82 2.04 0.66 7.01
C LEU A 82 2.59 -0.62 7.67
N ASN A 83 3.23 -0.53 8.85
CA ASN A 83 3.84 -1.67 9.56
C ASN A 83 2.93 -2.34 10.60
N ASP A 84 1.98 -1.62 11.21
CA ASP A 84 1.04 -2.19 12.19
C ASP A 84 0.11 -3.21 11.52
N VAL A 85 -0.11 -3.07 10.21
CA VAL A 85 -0.78 -4.07 9.38
C VAL A 85 0.14 -5.28 9.12
N ASN A 86 1.47 -5.10 9.05
CA ASN A 86 2.47 -6.16 8.81
C ASN A 86 2.77 -7.09 10.01
N MET A 87 2.09 -6.95 11.16
CA MET A 87 2.29 -7.82 12.33
C MET A 87 1.49 -9.13 12.32
N PHE A 88 0.87 -9.52 11.21
CA PHE A 88 0.37 -10.90 11.07
C PHE A 88 1.46 -11.79 10.47
N GLU A 89 1.82 -12.84 11.20
CA GLU A 89 2.74 -13.91 10.76
C GLU A 89 2.33 -14.39 9.36
N THR A 90 3.02 -13.90 8.33
CA THR A 90 2.97 -14.48 7.00
C THR A 90 3.86 -15.71 7.00
N ASP A 91 3.24 -16.89 6.99
CA ASP A 91 3.88 -18.17 6.67
C ASP A 91 4.40 -18.07 5.22
N PHE A 92 5.66 -17.67 5.04
CA PHE A 92 6.31 -17.53 3.73
C PHE A 92 6.58 -18.87 3.04
N ASP A 93 6.27 -19.99 3.71
CA ASP A 93 6.53 -21.36 3.23
C ASP A 93 5.67 -21.76 2.01
N SER A 94 4.67 -20.97 1.60
CA SER A 94 3.75 -21.37 0.50
C SER A 94 4.03 -20.73 -0.86
N ILE A 95 4.99 -19.80 -0.98
CA ILE A 95 5.26 -19.06 -2.25
C ILE A 95 6.47 -19.64 -3.00
N GLU A 96 7.32 -20.43 -2.35
CA GLU A 96 8.55 -20.96 -2.95
C GLU A 96 8.32 -22.04 -4.02
N ASP A 97 7.15 -22.68 -4.07
CA ASP A 97 6.92 -23.88 -4.89
C ASP A 97 6.35 -23.65 -6.30
N ASP A 98 6.02 -22.41 -6.69
CA ASP A 98 5.39 -22.14 -7.99
C ASP A 98 6.39 -21.53 -9.01
N GLU A 99 7.14 -22.42 -9.68
CA GLU A 99 8.17 -22.09 -10.70
C GLU A 99 7.64 -21.17 -11.81
N ASP A 100 6.35 -21.25 -12.13
CA ASP A 100 5.70 -20.42 -13.15
C ASP A 100 5.62 -18.95 -12.70
N ILE A 101 5.37 -18.71 -11.41
CA ILE A 101 5.30 -17.35 -10.82
C ILE A 101 6.69 -16.73 -10.78
N GLN A 102 7.70 -17.50 -10.40
CA GLN A 102 9.10 -17.04 -10.39
C GLN A 102 9.59 -16.65 -11.80
N SER A 103 9.22 -17.43 -12.82
CA SER A 103 9.55 -17.14 -14.22
C SER A 103 8.89 -15.84 -14.71
N ILE A 104 7.65 -15.57 -14.29
CA ILE A 104 6.91 -14.35 -14.64
C ILE A 104 7.51 -13.13 -13.93
N ILE A 105 7.84 -13.25 -12.64
CA ILE A 105 8.50 -12.19 -11.87
C ILE A 105 9.88 -11.89 -12.47
N ALA A 106 10.72 -12.92 -12.70
CA ALA A 106 12.05 -12.76 -13.28
C ALA A 106 12.03 -12.06 -14.66
N LYS A 107 11.01 -12.32 -15.48
CA LYS A 107 10.81 -11.59 -16.76
C LYS A 107 10.38 -10.14 -16.57
N ALA A 108 9.59 -9.85 -15.54
CA ALA A 108 9.14 -8.49 -15.23
C ALA A 108 10.25 -7.62 -14.63
N VAL A 109 11.14 -8.19 -13.81
CA VAL A 109 12.26 -7.44 -13.18
C VAL A 109 13.54 -7.46 -14.04
N GLY A 110 13.74 -8.50 -14.86
CA GLY A 110 14.91 -8.68 -15.71
C GLY A 110 14.82 -8.04 -17.10
N GLY A 111 13.81 -7.20 -17.37
CA GLY A 111 13.60 -6.54 -18.66
C GLY A 111 14.78 -5.64 -19.05
N LYS A 112 15.61 -6.11 -19.97
CA LYS A 112 16.31 -5.26 -20.94
C LYS A 112 15.33 -4.70 -21.95
#